data_AF-A0A1G5F696-F1
#
_entry.id   AF-A0A1G5F696-F1
#
_cell.length_a   1.000
_cell.length_b   1.000
_cell.length_c   1.000
_cell.angle_alpha   90.00
_cell.angle_beta   90.00
_cell.angle_gamma   90.00
#
_symmetry.space_group_name_H-M   'P 1'
#
loop_
_entity.id
_entity.type
_entity.pdbx_description
1 polymer ?
#
loop_
_entity_poly.entity_id
_entity_poly.type
_entity_poly.pdbx_seq_one_letter_code
_entity_poly.pdbx_strand_id
1 'polypeptide(L)'
;MYFPRWTCGIKQRWVRTMSRLKTLREYVDNELLMLAEDKRGSATAHLYGVSLAATILAKKRGMNEELAAMAAMLHDMHAYKSGSYDDHAHLGADLAREILGKLNITTGEETDLICSAIYHHDDKLVVDSPMDELLKDADVIDHCFKDSSKPVKEKEQQRYDNLCKELGLN
;
A
#
# COMPACT_ATOMS: atom_id res chain seq x y z
N MET A 1 -33.17 -45.13 35.13
CA MET A 1 -33.01 -43.79 34.54
C MET A 1 -31.89 -43.85 33.52
N TYR A 2 -32.24 -43.57 32.26
CA TYR A 2 -31.34 -43.49 31.12
C TYR A 2 -30.41 -42.27 31.24
N PHE A 3 -29.12 -42.43 30.96
CA PHE A 3 -28.26 -41.35 30.48
C PHE A 3 -27.52 -41.84 29.23
N PRO A 4 -27.80 -41.29 28.04
CA PRO A 4 -27.05 -41.62 26.84
C PRO A 4 -25.72 -40.85 26.75
N ARG A 5 -24.76 -41.50 26.08
CA ARG A 5 -23.44 -40.98 25.62
C ARG A 5 -23.58 -39.88 24.54
N TRP A 6 -22.41 -39.31 24.20
CA TRP A 6 -22.03 -38.52 23.00
C TRP A 6 -22.12 -36.99 23.21
N THR A 7 -21.09 -36.19 22.94
CA THR A 7 -20.26 -36.10 21.71
C THR A 7 -18.86 -35.51 22.05
N CYS A 8 -17.77 -36.11 21.56
CA CYS A 8 -17.03 -35.71 20.36
C CYS A 8 -16.69 -34.21 20.30
N GLY A 9 -15.57 -33.84 20.94
CA GLY A 9 -14.95 -32.52 20.74
C GLY A 9 -14.38 -32.43 19.33
N ILE A 10 -15.07 -31.70 18.47
CA ILE A 10 -14.54 -31.24 17.19
C ILE A 10 -13.38 -30.29 17.52
N LYS A 11 -12.14 -30.76 17.39
CA LYS A 11 -10.99 -29.86 17.26
C LYS A 11 -11.24 -29.08 15.97
N GLN A 12 -11.71 -27.85 16.07
CA GLN A 12 -11.71 -26.94 14.93
C GLN A 12 -10.25 -26.80 14.48
N ARG A 13 -9.94 -27.42 13.34
CA ARG A 13 -8.68 -27.27 12.66
C ARG A 13 -8.71 -25.86 12.07
N TRP A 14 -8.10 -24.92 12.77
CA TRP A 14 -7.84 -23.57 12.24
C TRP A 14 -7.02 -23.73 10.96
N VAL A 15 -7.67 -23.70 9.80
CA VAL A 15 -7.00 -23.39 8.56
C VAL A 15 -6.60 -21.93 8.70
N ARG A 16 -5.31 -21.67 8.95
CA ARG A 16 -4.77 -20.31 8.88
C ARG A 16 -4.93 -19.86 7.43
N THR A 17 -5.99 -19.12 7.13
CA THR A 17 -6.06 -18.38 5.87
C THR A 17 -4.87 -17.42 5.87
N MET A 18 -3.94 -17.63 4.94
CA MET A 18 -2.77 -16.78 4.80
C MET A 18 -3.23 -15.43 4.27
N SER A 19 -2.93 -14.35 5.00
CA SER A 19 -3.28 -12.99 4.56
C SER A 19 -2.49 -12.65 3.30
N ARG A 20 -3.18 -12.20 2.24
CA ARG A 20 -2.56 -11.80 0.97
C ARG A 20 -1.57 -10.66 1.17
N LEU A 21 -1.98 -9.65 1.95
CA LEU A 21 -1.10 -8.54 2.33
C LEU A 21 0.12 -9.00 3.12
N LYS A 22 0.00 -10.01 4.00
CA LYS A 22 1.17 -10.58 4.69
C LYS A 22 2.15 -11.23 3.71
N THR A 23 1.64 -12.01 2.76
CA THR A 23 2.47 -12.62 1.69
C THR A 23 3.17 -11.54 0.85
N LEU A 24 2.48 -10.46 0.50
CA LEU A 24 3.09 -9.34 -0.21
C LEU A 24 4.18 -8.65 0.61
N ARG A 25 3.92 -8.40 1.90
CA ARG A 25 4.90 -7.77 2.81
C ARG A 25 6.15 -8.61 2.96
N GLU A 26 6.02 -9.93 3.10
CA GLU A 26 7.18 -10.85 3.12
C GLU A 26 8.02 -10.74 1.84
N TYR A 27 7.38 -10.59 0.68
CA TYR A 27 8.09 -10.36 -0.58
C TYR A 27 8.83 -9.02 -0.57
N VAL A 28 8.13 -7.93 -0.22
CA VAL A 28 8.69 -6.56 -0.19
C VAL A 28 9.84 -6.47 0.81
N ASP A 29 9.68 -7.00 2.02
CA ASP A 29 10.71 -6.99 3.06
C ASP A 29 12.00 -7.68 2.57
N ASN A 30 11.88 -8.81 1.85
CA ASN A 30 13.04 -9.50 1.27
C ASN A 30 13.75 -8.66 0.20
N GLU A 31 13.01 -7.90 -0.61
CA GLU A 31 13.59 -6.98 -1.59
C GLU A 31 14.29 -5.79 -0.88
N LEU A 32 13.70 -5.26 0.19
CA LEU A 32 14.30 -4.16 0.97
C LEU A 32 15.59 -4.59 1.69
N LEU A 33 15.71 -5.87 2.06
CA LEU A 33 16.95 -6.42 2.61
C LEU A 33 18.13 -6.37 1.64
N MET A 34 17.87 -6.28 0.33
CA MET A 34 18.90 -6.16 -0.71
C MET A 34 19.42 -4.73 -0.85
N LEU A 35 18.75 -3.73 -0.27
CA LEU A 35 19.19 -2.34 -0.28
C LEU A 35 20.38 -2.12 0.66
N ALA A 36 21.17 -1.09 0.33
CA ALA A 36 22.20 -0.56 1.21
C ALA A 36 21.61 -0.18 2.58
N GLU A 37 22.38 -0.42 3.64
CA GLU A 37 21.92 -0.30 5.03
C GLU A 37 21.43 1.12 5.37
N ASP A 38 22.09 2.14 4.82
CA ASP A 38 21.77 3.56 5.00
C ASP A 38 20.46 3.98 4.31
N LYS A 39 20.02 3.25 3.28
CA LYS A 39 18.76 3.50 2.56
C LYS A 39 17.60 2.63 3.03
N ARG A 40 17.88 1.45 3.58
CA ARG A 40 16.86 0.47 3.97
C ARG A 40 15.85 1.04 4.97
N GLY A 41 16.35 1.70 6.02
CA GLY A 41 15.49 2.22 7.09
C GLY A 41 14.45 3.23 6.59
N SER A 42 14.86 4.17 5.73
CA SER A 42 13.95 5.18 5.18
C SER A 42 12.95 4.57 4.20
N ALA A 43 13.39 3.66 3.32
CA ALA A 43 12.51 2.96 2.37
C ALA A 43 11.45 2.11 3.08
N THR A 44 11.85 1.32 4.08
CA THR A 44 10.90 0.55 4.91
C THR A 44 9.91 1.47 5.61
N ALA A 45 10.39 2.54 6.26
CA ALA A 45 9.51 3.46 6.96
C ALA A 45 8.52 4.15 6.02
N HIS A 46 8.94 4.50 4.81
CA HIS A 46 8.08 5.12 3.80
C HIS A 46 6.99 4.15 3.30
N LEU A 47 7.36 2.96 2.80
CA LEU A 47 6.38 1.99 2.29
C LEU A 47 5.33 1.60 3.33
N TYR A 48 5.75 1.34 4.57
CA TYR A 48 4.81 1.01 5.65
C TYR A 48 3.99 2.22 6.11
N GLY A 49 4.57 3.42 6.11
CA GLY A 49 3.87 4.67 6.41
C GLY A 49 2.74 4.95 5.41
N VAL A 50 3.06 4.88 4.11
CA VAL A 50 2.08 5.03 3.02
C VAL A 50 1.04 3.91 3.06
N SER A 51 1.43 2.66 3.35
CA SER A 51 0.49 1.53 3.49
C SER A 51 -0.53 1.74 4.61
N LEU A 52 -0.08 2.25 5.75
CA LEU A 52 -0.98 2.59 6.86
C LEU A 52 -1.90 3.76 6.50
N ALA A 53 -1.37 4.83 5.90
CA ALA A 53 -2.15 5.99 5.47
C ALA A 53 -3.22 5.58 4.44
N ALA A 54 -2.86 4.77 3.45
CA ALA A 54 -3.76 4.23 2.44
C ALA A 54 -4.89 3.40 3.07
N THR A 55 -4.58 2.58 4.08
CA THR A 55 -5.60 1.80 4.81
C THR A 55 -6.59 2.71 5.53
N ILE A 56 -6.11 3.75 6.21
CA ILE A 56 -6.94 4.72 6.94
C ILE A 56 -7.85 5.48 5.97
N LEU A 57 -7.29 5.99 4.87
CA LEU A 57 -8.05 6.69 3.84
C LEU A 57 -9.07 5.76 3.17
N ALA A 58 -8.70 4.52 2.84
CA ALA A 58 -9.62 3.54 2.26
C ALA A 58 -10.83 3.30 3.15
N LYS A 59 -10.58 3.10 4.45
CA LYS A 59 -11.65 2.92 5.44
C LYS A 59 -12.57 4.14 5.51
N LYS A 60 -12.02 5.35 5.51
CA LYS A 60 -12.79 6.60 5.57
C LYS A 60 -13.59 6.86 4.29
N ARG A 61 -13.05 6.48 3.13
CA ARG A 61 -13.64 6.68 1.79
C ARG A 61 -14.53 5.52 1.34
N GLY A 62 -14.67 4.46 2.15
CA GLY A 62 -15.49 3.29 1.81
C GLY A 62 -14.91 2.42 0.69
N MET A 63 -13.59 2.37 0.59
CA MET A 63 -12.83 1.64 -0.44
C MET A 63 -12.20 0.36 0.12
N ASN A 64 -11.63 -0.47 -0.75
CA ASN A 64 -10.97 -1.72 -0.35
C ASN A 64 -9.64 -1.45 0.38
N GLU A 65 -9.66 -1.60 1.71
CA GLU A 65 -8.51 -1.41 2.60
C GLU A 65 -7.30 -2.30 2.23
N GLU A 66 -7.53 -3.55 1.82
CA GLU A 66 -6.44 -4.49 1.50
C GLU A 66 -5.73 -4.10 0.20
N LEU A 67 -6.48 -3.79 -0.86
CA LEU A 67 -5.90 -3.40 -2.15
C LEU A 67 -5.17 -2.05 -2.05
N ALA A 68 -5.71 -1.09 -1.29
CA ALA A 68 -5.05 0.17 -1.00
C ALA A 68 -3.70 -0.05 -0.31
N ALA A 69 -3.66 -0.91 0.70
CA ALA A 69 -2.42 -1.26 1.40
C ALA A 69 -1.42 -1.97 0.47
N MET A 70 -1.89 -2.83 -0.44
CA MET A 70 -1.04 -3.53 -1.41
C MET A 70 -0.43 -2.58 -2.45
N ALA A 71 -1.22 -1.66 -2.99
CA ALA A 71 -0.73 -0.63 -3.91
C ALA A 71 0.35 0.24 -3.25
N ALA A 72 0.09 0.69 -2.02
CA ALA A 72 1.04 1.47 -1.24
C ALA A 72 2.34 0.74 -0.93
N MET A 73 2.30 -0.57 -0.64
CA MET A 73 3.52 -1.36 -0.41
C MET A 73 4.39 -1.51 -1.67
N LEU A 74 3.81 -1.31 -2.87
CA LEU A 74 4.47 -1.58 -4.15
C LEU A 74 4.88 -0.30 -4.90
N HIS A 75 4.27 0.85 -4.62
CA HIS A 75 4.33 2.02 -5.50
C HIS A 75 5.74 2.49 -5.87
N ASP A 76 6.66 2.48 -4.89
CA ASP A 76 8.05 2.94 -5.05
C ASP A 76 9.07 1.80 -5.24
N MET A 77 8.61 0.55 -5.35
CA MET A 77 9.51 -0.60 -5.38
C MET A 77 10.49 -0.58 -6.55
N HIS A 78 10.09 -0.05 -7.70
CA HIS A 78 10.99 0.10 -8.83
C HIS A 78 12.11 1.11 -8.52
N ALA A 79 11.78 2.24 -7.90
CA ALA A 79 12.79 3.23 -7.51
C ALA A 79 13.80 2.66 -6.52
N TYR A 80 13.33 1.87 -5.54
CA TYR A 80 14.23 1.21 -4.59
C TYR A 80 15.11 0.15 -5.23
N LYS A 81 14.58 -0.70 -6.12
CA LYS A 81 15.37 -1.75 -6.79
C LYS A 81 16.38 -1.19 -7.79
N SER A 82 15.99 -0.18 -8.56
CA SER A 82 16.85 0.41 -9.60
C SER A 82 17.81 1.48 -9.05
N GLY A 83 17.44 2.12 -7.94
CA GLY A 83 18.14 3.29 -7.41
C GLY A 83 17.82 4.60 -8.15
N SER A 84 16.81 4.62 -9.04
CA SER A 84 16.40 5.80 -9.80
C SER A 84 14.89 6.07 -9.68
N TYR A 85 14.52 7.35 -9.54
CA TYR A 85 13.13 7.79 -9.58
C TYR A 85 12.67 8.19 -11.00
N ASP A 86 13.54 8.08 -12.01
CA ASP A 86 13.17 8.35 -13.38
C ASP A 86 12.13 7.32 -13.84
N ASP A 87 10.96 7.80 -14.27
CA ASP A 87 9.84 6.98 -14.76
C ASP A 87 9.37 5.88 -13.77
N HIS A 88 9.63 6.07 -12.47
CA HIS A 88 9.41 5.04 -11.46
C HIS A 88 7.95 4.63 -11.29
N ALA A 89 7.00 5.52 -11.57
CA ALA A 89 5.58 5.22 -11.50
C ALA A 89 5.16 4.22 -12.60
N HIS A 90 5.56 4.47 -13.84
CA HIS A 90 5.22 3.59 -14.97
C HIS A 90 5.95 2.24 -14.87
N LEU A 91 7.27 2.27 -14.65
CA LEU A 91 8.06 1.04 -14.46
C LEU A 91 7.67 0.30 -13.17
N GLY A 92 7.23 1.04 -12.16
CA GLY A 92 6.67 0.50 -10.91
C GLY A 92 5.38 -0.25 -11.12
N ALA A 93 4.49 0.22 -12.01
CA ALA A 93 3.26 -0.46 -12.35
C ALA A 93 3.53 -1.81 -13.06
N ASP A 94 4.49 -1.84 -13.98
CA ASP A 94 4.92 -3.08 -14.65
C ASP A 94 5.52 -4.07 -13.64
N LEU A 95 6.43 -3.61 -12.77
CA LEU A 95 7.01 -4.42 -11.71
C LEU A 95 5.94 -4.95 -10.74
N ALA A 96 4.96 -4.13 -10.36
CA ALA A 96 3.86 -4.53 -9.49
C ALA A 96 3.05 -5.68 -10.12
N ARG A 97 2.75 -5.59 -11.41
CA ARG A 97 2.05 -6.64 -12.15
C ARG A 97 2.81 -7.97 -12.12
N GLU A 98 4.12 -7.93 -12.35
CA GLU A 98 4.98 -9.11 -12.28
C GLU A 98 4.97 -9.74 -10.88
N ILE A 99 5.14 -8.93 -9.83
CA ILE A 99 5.15 -9.40 -8.43
C ILE A 99 3.80 -10.03 -8.07
N LEU A 100 2.69 -9.34 -8.35
CA LEU A 100 1.35 -9.81 -8.03
C LEU A 100 1.01 -11.11 -8.78
N GLY A 101 1.38 -11.20 -10.06
CA GLY A 101 1.21 -12.42 -10.86
C GLY A 101 2.04 -13.59 -10.34
N LYS A 102 3.30 -13.34 -9.95
CA LYS A 102 4.17 -14.36 -9.35
C LYS A 102 3.64 -14.89 -8.02
N LEU A 103 3.10 -14.02 -7.18
CA LEU A 103 2.53 -14.38 -5.89
C LEU A 103 1.13 -15.02 -6.02
N ASN A 104 0.43 -14.76 -7.13
CA ASN A 104 -0.93 -15.24 -7.42
C ASN A 104 -1.90 -14.93 -6.27
N ILE A 105 -1.85 -13.70 -5.77
CA ILE A 105 -2.65 -13.23 -4.63
C ILE A 105 -3.81 -12.32 -5.04
N THR A 106 -3.84 -11.83 -6.28
CA THR A 106 -4.89 -10.93 -6.79
C THR A 106 -5.60 -11.52 -8.00
N THR A 107 -6.84 -11.09 -8.25
CA THR A 107 -7.49 -11.28 -9.55
C THR A 107 -6.88 -10.35 -10.60
N GLY A 108 -7.23 -10.55 -11.88
CA GLY A 108 -6.84 -9.63 -12.95
C GLY A 108 -7.31 -8.20 -12.69
N GLU A 109 -8.59 -8.04 -12.32
CA GLU A 109 -9.20 -6.73 -12.01
C GLU A 109 -8.54 -6.05 -10.80
N GLU A 110 -8.25 -6.80 -9.73
CA GLU A 110 -7.53 -6.29 -8.56
C GLU A 110 -6.11 -5.84 -8.93
N THR A 111 -5.44 -6.60 -9.80
CA THR A 111 -4.10 -6.28 -10.30
C THR A 111 -4.11 -5.01 -11.13
N ASP A 112 -5.07 -4.87 -12.06
CA ASP A 112 -5.20 -3.69 -12.90
C ASP A 112 -5.49 -2.43 -12.06
N LEU A 113 -6.33 -2.55 -11.04
CA LEU A 113 -6.60 -1.45 -10.11
C LEU A 113 -5.34 -1.01 -9.35
N ILE A 114 -4.55 -1.96 -8.83
CA ILE A 114 -3.29 -1.66 -8.15
C ILE A 114 -2.28 -1.02 -9.12
N CYS A 115 -2.14 -1.59 -10.32
CA CYS A 115 -1.19 -1.08 -11.31
C CYS A 115 -1.58 0.32 -11.80
N SER A 116 -2.87 0.61 -12.00
CA SER A 116 -3.34 1.96 -12.34
C SER A 116 -2.96 2.98 -11.27
N ALA A 117 -3.18 2.64 -10.00
CA ALA A 117 -2.85 3.53 -8.91
C ALA A 117 -1.36 3.84 -8.88
N ILE A 118 -0.51 2.83 -9.02
CA ILE A 118 0.95 2.99 -9.07
C ILE A 118 1.38 3.76 -10.32
N TYR A 119 0.77 3.50 -11.49
CA TYR A 119 1.14 4.18 -12.73
C TYR A 119 0.96 5.71 -12.63
N HIS A 120 -0.12 6.16 -12.00
CA HIS A 120 -0.44 7.59 -11.89
C HIS A 120 0.08 8.27 -10.61
N HIS A 121 0.66 7.53 -9.65
CA HIS A 121 0.85 8.06 -8.28
C HIS A 121 1.78 9.29 -8.18
N ASP A 122 2.74 9.48 -9.09
CA ASP A 122 3.63 10.65 -9.06
C ASP A 122 3.02 11.90 -9.72
N ASP A 123 1.97 11.73 -10.54
CA ASP A 123 1.23 12.84 -11.12
C ASP A 123 0.19 13.38 -10.14
N LYS A 124 0.67 14.24 -9.24
CA LYS A 124 -0.14 14.83 -8.19
C LYS A 124 -1.14 15.89 -8.70
N LEU A 125 -0.96 16.40 -9.92
CA LEU A 125 -1.77 17.49 -10.47
C LEU A 125 -2.94 17.00 -11.32
N VAL A 126 -2.82 15.78 -11.87
CA VAL A 126 -3.92 15.12 -12.58
C VAL A 126 -4.84 14.39 -11.59
N VAL A 127 -6.14 14.39 -11.90
CA VAL A 127 -7.17 13.65 -11.18
C VAL A 127 -7.53 12.41 -12.01
N ASP A 128 -7.34 11.24 -11.42
CA ASP A 128 -7.55 9.93 -12.06
C ASP A 128 -8.64 9.12 -11.32
N SER A 129 -8.51 7.79 -11.35
CA SER A 129 -9.47 6.88 -10.73
C SER A 129 -9.41 6.94 -9.20
N PRO A 130 -10.48 6.53 -8.48
CA PRO A 130 -10.52 6.65 -7.02
C PRO A 130 -9.35 5.99 -6.27
N MET A 131 -8.84 4.83 -6.71
CA MET A 131 -7.70 4.17 -6.07
C MET A 131 -6.40 4.94 -6.30
N ASP A 132 -6.25 5.53 -7.48
CA ASP A 132 -5.11 6.35 -7.87
C ASP A 132 -5.04 7.59 -6.97
N GLU A 133 -6.18 8.26 -6.79
CA GLU A 133 -6.30 9.41 -5.89
C GLU A 133 -6.03 9.04 -4.43
N LEU A 134 -6.52 7.87 -3.99
CA LEU A 134 -6.23 7.36 -2.65
C LEU A 134 -4.74 7.13 -2.43
N LEU A 135 -4.04 6.53 -3.39
CA LEU A 135 -2.60 6.27 -3.27
C LEU A 135 -1.80 7.57 -3.31
N LYS A 136 -2.14 8.50 -4.20
CA LYS A 136 -1.52 9.84 -4.26
C LYS A 136 -1.62 10.55 -2.92
N ASP A 137 -2.80 10.52 -2.31
CA ASP A 137 -3.06 11.17 -1.04
C ASP A 137 -2.36 10.47 0.14
N ALA A 138 -2.33 9.13 0.14
CA ALA A 138 -1.59 8.36 1.15
C ALA A 138 -0.09 8.67 1.13
N ASP A 139 0.48 8.83 -0.07
CA ASP A 139 1.87 9.21 -0.26
C ASP A 139 2.15 10.64 0.24
N VAL A 140 1.25 11.59 -0.08
CA VAL A 140 1.32 12.96 0.45
C VAL A 140 1.26 13.00 1.98
N ILE A 141 0.49 12.12 2.63
CA ILE A 141 0.49 12.00 4.10
C ILE A 141 1.89 11.64 4.62
N ASP A 142 2.56 10.60 4.08
CA ASP A 142 3.91 10.24 4.57
C ASP A 142 4.93 11.35 4.27
N HIS A 143 4.84 12.00 3.11
CA HIS A 143 5.71 13.14 2.77
C HIS A 143 5.56 14.32 3.74
N CYS A 144 4.32 14.71 4.07
CA CYS A 144 4.05 15.97 4.75
C CYS A 144 3.93 15.83 6.27
N PHE A 145 3.41 14.70 6.77
CA PHE A 145 3.05 14.57 8.20
C PHE A 145 4.17 13.94 9.03
N LYS A 146 5.09 13.23 8.38
CA LYS A 146 6.24 12.58 9.02
C LYS A 146 7.27 13.57 9.55
N ASP A 147 7.38 14.73 8.92
CA ASP A 147 8.31 15.79 9.30
C ASP A 147 7.71 17.16 8.97
N SER A 148 6.91 17.71 9.89
CA SER A 148 6.23 19.01 9.73
C SER A 148 7.17 20.21 9.75
N SER A 149 8.48 20.02 9.95
CA SER A 149 9.46 21.09 9.81
C SER A 149 9.79 21.41 8.36
N LYS A 150 9.48 20.48 7.43
CA LYS A 150 9.71 20.66 6.00
C LYS A 150 8.53 21.35 5.33
N PRO A 151 8.77 22.25 4.36
CA PRO A 151 7.69 22.80 3.56
C PRO A 151 7.04 21.70 2.71
N VAL A 152 5.72 21.78 2.56
CA VAL A 152 4.97 20.96 1.60
C VAL A 152 5.40 21.36 0.18
N LYS A 153 5.62 20.38 -0.69
CA LYS A 153 5.98 20.66 -2.09
C LYS A 153 4.82 21.33 -2.80
N GLU A 154 5.10 22.26 -3.70
CA GLU A 154 4.06 23.01 -4.45
C GLU A 154 3.07 22.07 -5.16
N LYS A 155 3.59 20.98 -5.79
CA LYS A 155 2.75 19.97 -6.46
C LYS A 155 1.83 19.17 -5.53
N GLU A 156 2.09 19.18 -4.22
CA GLU A 156 1.35 18.42 -3.20
C GLU A 156 0.42 19.32 -2.36
N GLN A 157 0.61 20.66 -2.39
CA GLN A 157 -0.05 21.60 -1.50
C GLN A 157 -1.58 21.49 -1.53
N GLN A 158 -2.17 21.43 -2.72
CA GLN A 158 -3.62 21.34 -2.85
C GLN A 158 -4.18 20.03 -2.26
N ARG A 159 -3.46 18.90 -2.41
CA ARG A 159 -3.84 17.61 -1.81
C ARG A 159 -3.69 17.64 -0.30
N TYR A 160 -2.58 18.19 0.19
CA TYR A 160 -2.33 18.38 1.61
C TYR A 160 -3.47 19.18 2.28
N ASP A 161 -3.87 20.32 1.71
CA ASP A 161 -4.94 21.15 2.25
C ASP A 161 -6.30 20.41 2.28
N ASN A 162 -6.57 19.61 1.25
CA ASN A 162 -7.78 18.79 1.19
C ASN A 162 -7.76 17.66 2.22
N LEU A 163 -6.60 17.03 2.43
CA LEU A 163 -6.38 16.01 3.45
C LEU A 163 -6.57 16.56 4.86
N CYS A 164 -6.03 17.75 5.16
CA CYS A 164 -6.23 18.38 6.48
C CYS A 164 -7.73 18.62 6.75
N LYS A 165 -8.48 19.12 5.77
CA LYS A 165 -9.94 19.29 5.88
C LYS A 165 -10.67 17.96 6.03
N GLU A 166 -10.32 16.96 5.21
CA GLU A 166 -10.92 15.62 5.24
C GLU A 166 -10.73 14.95 6.61
N LEU A 167 -9.54 15.06 7.18
CA LEU A 167 -9.14 14.45 8.44
C LEU A 167 -9.48 15.31 9.68
N GLY A 168 -9.94 16.55 9.49
CA GLY A 168 -10.27 17.47 10.59
C GLY A 168 -9.05 17.98 11.36
N LEU A 169 -7.93 18.17 10.68
CA LEU A 169 -6.64 18.60 11.26
C LEU A 169 -6.45 20.12 11.20
N ASN A 170 -7.54 20.85 11.42
CA ASN A 170 -7.59 22.31 11.31
C ASN A 170 -7.08 22.99 12.60
#